data_AF-W7ITP1-F1
#
_entry.id   AF-W7ITP1-F1
#
_cell.length_a   1.000
_cell.length_b   1.000
_cell.length_c   1.000
_cell.angle_alpha   90.00
_cell.angle_beta   90.00
_cell.angle_gamma   90.00
#
_symmetry.space_group_name_H-M   'P 1'
#
loop_
_entity.id
_entity.type
_entity.pdbx_description
1 polymer ?
#
loop_
_entity_poly.entity_id
_entity_poly.type
_entity_poly.pdbx_seq_one_letter_code
_entity_poly.pdbx_strand_id
1 'polypeptide(L)'
;MTDDDLAARYETLRAAAADLVHHQTPHNPPVPYTAELDEVYRLLLAEQGSATRVESPVGSLDPTRFSLAFTDFRDDGSSAPYGLVELAAELREDLAGDRGRGEHLPGEPVRDVHVSQVRALVIGQLLQELADRLAPGPAVGMAQAGRDLAELATEFSEKLINMTSM
;
A
#
# COMPACT_ATOMS: atom_id res chain seq x y z
N MET A 1 6.03 -34.75 0.83
CA MET A 1 4.98 -33.71 0.81
C MET A 1 4.47 -33.70 -0.62
N THR A 2 3.23 -34.13 -0.82
CA THR A 2 2.64 -34.29 -2.16
C THR A 2 1.96 -32.99 -2.60
N ASP A 3 1.69 -32.83 -3.89
CA ASP A 3 0.99 -31.64 -4.41
C ASP A 3 -0.39 -31.45 -3.75
N ASP A 4 -1.04 -32.53 -3.33
CA ASP A 4 -2.32 -32.49 -2.60
C ASP A 4 -2.18 -31.86 -1.20
N ASP A 5 -1.05 -32.09 -0.51
CA ASP A 5 -0.76 -31.47 0.79
C ASP A 5 -0.58 -29.94 0.64
N LEU A 6 0.01 -29.53 -0.50
CA LEU A 6 0.25 -28.12 -0.81
C LEU A 6 -1.07 -27.41 -1.13
N ALA A 7 -1.94 -28.04 -1.93
CA ALA A 7 -3.26 -27.52 -2.28
C ALA A 7 -4.15 -27.34 -1.05
N ALA A 8 -4.19 -28.32 -0.15
CA ALA A 8 -4.96 -28.23 1.10
C ALA A 8 -4.46 -27.09 2.01
N ARG A 9 -3.14 -26.88 2.06
CA ARG A 9 -2.52 -25.80 2.83
C ARG A 9 -2.83 -24.43 2.24
N TYR A 10 -2.82 -24.29 0.92
CA TYR A 10 -3.23 -23.05 0.24
C TYR A 10 -4.71 -22.73 0.48
N GLU A 11 -5.58 -23.73 0.45
CA GLU A 11 -7.02 -23.52 0.70
C GLU A 11 -7.27 -23.03 2.14
N THR A 12 -6.56 -23.61 3.10
CA THR A 12 -6.63 -23.21 4.52
C THR A 12 -6.16 -21.76 4.72
N LEU A 13 -5.06 -21.38 4.05
CA LEU A 13 -4.55 -19.99 4.08
C LEU A 13 -5.53 -19.01 3.44
N ARG A 14 -6.19 -19.41 2.35
CA ARG A 14 -7.15 -18.57 1.63
C ARG A 14 -8.41 -18.32 2.46
N ALA A 15 -8.91 -19.34 3.14
CA ALA A 15 -10.05 -19.21 4.06
C ALA A 15 -9.73 -18.27 5.24
N ALA A 16 -8.55 -18.42 5.85
CA ALA A 16 -8.12 -17.55 6.95
C ALA A 16 -7.93 -16.09 6.51
N ALA A 17 -7.42 -15.85 5.30
CA ALA A 17 -7.29 -14.52 4.74
C ALA A 17 -8.66 -13.88 4.43
N ALA A 18 -9.61 -14.67 3.90
CA ALA A 18 -10.98 -14.21 3.66
C ALA A 18 -11.70 -13.83 4.96
N ASP A 19 -11.54 -14.63 6.01
CA ASP A 19 -12.10 -14.32 7.34
C ASP A 19 -11.50 -13.03 7.90
N LEU A 20 -10.18 -12.83 7.80
CA LEU A 20 -9.54 -11.60 8.27
C LEU A 20 -10.10 -10.36 7.55
N VAL A 21 -10.25 -10.43 6.22
CA VAL A 21 -10.82 -9.34 5.41
C VAL A 21 -12.28 -9.09 5.77
N HIS A 22 -13.06 -10.14 6.02
CA HIS A 22 -14.46 -10.03 6.41
C HIS A 22 -14.63 -9.39 7.80
N HIS A 23 -13.73 -9.69 8.75
CA HIS A 23 -13.74 -9.10 10.09
C HIS A 23 -13.17 -7.67 10.13
N GLN A 24 -12.47 -7.24 9.08
CA GLN A 24 -11.99 -5.87 8.90
C GLN A 24 -12.94 -4.98 8.08
N THR A 25 -14.23 -5.33 8.02
CA THR A 25 -15.22 -4.46 7.37
C THR A 25 -15.22 -3.08 8.06
N PRO A 26 -14.88 -1.99 7.36
CA PRO A 26 -14.85 -0.66 7.95
C PRO A 26 -16.25 -0.28 8.43
N HIS A 27 -16.35 0.23 9.66
CA HIS A 27 -17.58 0.84 10.15
C HIS A 27 -17.98 1.99 9.22
N ASN A 28 -19.12 1.83 8.55
CA ASN A 28 -19.79 2.86 7.76
C ASN A 28 -21.16 3.13 8.42
N PRO A 29 -21.49 4.37 8.85
CA PRO A 29 -20.80 5.62 8.54
C PRO A 29 -19.45 5.77 9.27
N PRO A 30 -18.47 6.47 8.67
CA PRO A 30 -17.27 6.89 9.39
C PRO A 30 -17.73 7.70 10.60
N VAL A 31 -17.24 7.35 11.79
CA VAL A 31 -17.54 8.11 13.01
C VAL A 31 -17.01 9.53 12.78
N PRO A 32 -17.87 10.56 12.79
CA PRO A 32 -17.40 11.93 12.58
C PRO A 32 -16.43 12.28 13.72
N TYR A 33 -15.29 12.85 13.36
CA TYR A 33 -14.28 13.30 14.32
C TYR A 33 -14.91 14.42 15.16
N THR A 34 -15.33 14.13 16.39
CA THR A 34 -15.95 15.10 17.29
C THR A 34 -14.89 15.76 18.19
N ALA A 35 -15.20 16.92 18.77
CA ALA A 35 -14.27 17.62 19.67
C ALA A 35 -13.90 16.76 20.89
N GLU A 36 -14.79 15.86 21.29
CA GLU A 36 -14.57 14.90 22.38
C GLU A 36 -13.56 13.81 21.98
N LEU A 37 -13.56 13.37 20.72
CA LEU A 37 -12.55 12.44 20.19
C LEU A 37 -11.17 13.11 20.04
N ASP A 38 -11.14 14.41 19.73
CA ASP A 38 -9.90 15.21 19.71
C ASP A 38 -9.31 15.37 21.12
N GLU A 39 -10.15 15.64 22.14
CA GLU A 39 -9.73 15.71 23.54
C GLU A 39 -9.20 14.36 24.04
N VAL A 40 -9.89 13.25 23.71
CA VAL A 40 -9.45 11.89 24.05
C VAL A 40 -8.12 11.56 23.37
N TYR A 41 -7.96 11.90 22.10
CA TYR A 41 -6.72 11.68 21.36
C TYR A 41 -5.54 12.51 21.91
N ARG A 42 -5.80 13.77 22.31
CA ARG A 42 -4.81 14.64 22.94
C ARG A 42 -4.38 14.13 24.31
N LEU A 43 -5.32 13.61 25.10
CA LEU A 43 -5.04 12.99 26.39
C LEU A 43 -4.24 11.69 26.22
N LEU A 44 -4.56 10.88 25.21
CA LEU A 44 -3.82 9.67 24.87
C LEU A 44 -2.38 9.98 24.44
N LEU A 45 -2.16 11.06 23.68
CA LEU A 45 -0.82 11.53 23.31
C LEU A 45 -0.05 12.09 24.51
N ALA A 46 -0.72 12.81 25.42
CA ALA A 46 -0.11 13.31 26.65
C ALA A 46 0.27 12.19 27.62
N GLU A 47 -0.55 11.13 27.69
CA GLU A 47 -0.30 9.92 28.46
C GLU A 47 0.78 9.04 27.80
N GLN A 48 0.84 9.02 26.45
CA GLN A 48 1.94 8.42 25.67
C GLN A 48 3.26 9.19 25.76
N GLY A 49 3.27 10.43 26.25
CA GLY A 49 4.49 11.09 26.72
C GLY A 49 5.19 10.35 27.87
N SER A 50 4.49 9.40 28.53
CA SER A 50 5.03 8.48 29.53
C SER A 50 4.65 7.01 29.29
N ALA A 51 3.94 6.67 28.20
CA ALA A 51 3.65 5.29 27.85
C ALA A 51 4.84 4.73 27.06
N THR A 52 5.35 3.63 27.57
CA THR A 52 6.29 2.72 26.95
C THR A 52 6.11 2.75 25.44
N ARG A 53 7.12 3.28 24.73
CA ARG A 53 7.33 3.00 23.31
C ARG A 53 7.05 1.52 23.17
N VAL A 54 6.00 1.13 22.43
CA VAL A 54 5.88 -0.26 22.00
C VAL A 54 7.11 -0.42 21.12
N GLU A 55 8.20 -0.87 21.73
CA GLU A 55 9.38 -1.26 21.01
C GLU A 55 8.88 -2.39 20.13
N SER A 56 8.66 -2.08 18.85
CA SER A 56 8.56 -3.08 17.81
C SER A 56 9.64 -4.11 18.14
N PRO A 57 9.29 -5.41 18.23
CA PRO A 57 10.24 -6.44 18.64
C PRO A 57 11.53 -6.22 17.86
N VAL A 58 12.67 -6.18 18.54
CA VAL A 58 13.98 -5.87 17.96
C VAL A 58 14.12 -6.58 16.60
N GLY A 59 14.00 -5.82 15.50
CA GLY A 59 13.99 -6.34 14.12
C GLY A 59 12.68 -6.18 13.32
N SER A 60 11.57 -5.71 13.88
CA SER A 60 10.34 -5.44 13.11
C SER A 60 10.40 -4.05 12.47
N LEU A 61 10.32 -4.03 11.14
CA LEU A 61 10.22 -2.81 10.32
C LEU A 61 9.03 -1.95 10.78
N ASP A 62 9.21 -0.63 10.80
CA ASP A 62 8.11 0.31 11.01
C ASP A 62 7.34 0.52 9.69
N PRO A 63 6.11 -0.01 9.56
CA PRO A 63 5.33 0.09 8.32
C PRO A 63 4.88 1.51 8.01
N THR A 64 4.96 2.43 8.98
CA THR A 64 4.63 3.85 8.76
C THR A 64 5.74 4.61 8.05
N ARG A 65 6.93 4.01 7.92
CA ARG A 65 8.13 4.62 7.34
C ARG A 65 8.74 3.81 6.21
N PHE A 66 8.62 2.49 6.27
CA PHE A 66 9.29 1.58 5.37
C PHE A 66 8.31 0.63 4.70
N SER A 67 8.62 0.25 3.46
CA SER A 67 7.87 -0.74 2.72
C SER A 67 8.05 -2.13 3.32
N LEU A 68 6.94 -2.86 3.47
CA LEU A 68 6.96 -4.28 3.84
C LEU A 68 7.18 -5.20 2.64
N ALA A 69 7.03 -4.68 1.42
CA ALA A 69 7.11 -5.46 0.18
C ALA A 69 8.47 -5.32 -0.52
N PHE A 70 9.17 -4.21 -0.28
CA PHE A 70 10.44 -3.91 -0.95
C PHE A 70 11.60 -3.89 0.06
N THR A 71 12.76 -4.34 -0.39
CA THR A 71 14.02 -4.34 0.35
C THR A 71 15.09 -3.78 -0.57
N ASP A 72 15.87 -2.83 -0.06
CA ASP A 72 17.01 -2.24 -0.77
C ASP A 72 18.18 -3.24 -0.69
N PHE A 73 18.54 -3.87 -1.81
CA PHE A 73 19.67 -4.79 -1.91
C PHE A 73 20.86 -4.07 -2.52
N ARG A 74 22.00 -4.12 -1.82
CA ARG A 74 23.21 -3.39 -2.19
C ARG A 74 24.26 -4.31 -2.81
N ASP A 75 25.14 -3.72 -3.61
CA ASP A 75 26.21 -4.44 -4.32
C ASP A 75 27.20 -5.16 -3.38
N ASP A 76 27.29 -4.71 -2.13
CA ASP A 76 28.11 -5.35 -1.09
C ASP A 76 27.43 -6.57 -0.43
N GLY A 77 26.23 -6.95 -0.91
CA GLY A 77 25.43 -8.06 -0.39
C GLY A 77 24.65 -7.72 0.89
N SER A 78 24.70 -6.47 1.36
CA SER A 78 23.86 -6.00 2.45
C SER A 78 22.44 -5.67 1.97
N SER A 79 21.51 -5.60 2.91
CA SER A 79 20.16 -5.14 2.65
C SER A 79 19.69 -4.13 3.68
N ALA A 80 18.78 -3.26 3.27
CA ALA A 80 18.17 -2.25 4.13
C ALA A 80 16.64 -2.16 3.90
N PRO A 81 15.89 -1.70 4.92
CA PRO A 81 14.51 -1.29 4.75
C PRO A 81 14.35 -0.26 3.64
N TYR A 82 13.37 -0.44 2.76
CA TYR A 82 13.08 0.54 1.70
C TYR A 82 12.20 1.66 2.23
N GLY A 83 12.63 2.92 2.15
CA GLY A 83 11.86 4.05 2.63
C GLY A 83 10.62 4.34 1.77
N LEU A 84 9.47 4.62 2.38
CA LEU A 84 8.25 4.98 1.62
C LEU A 84 8.40 6.29 0.84
N VAL A 85 9.13 7.26 1.40
CA VAL A 85 9.39 8.56 0.74
C VAL A 85 10.30 8.38 -0.48
N GLU A 86 11.35 7.56 -0.33
CA GLU A 86 12.29 7.23 -1.41
C GLU A 86 11.58 6.47 -2.52
N LEU A 87 10.81 5.44 -2.18
CA LEU A 87 9.98 4.69 -3.12
C LEU A 87 9.01 5.60 -3.89
N ALA A 88 8.38 6.57 -3.22
CA ALA A 88 7.48 7.51 -3.89
C ALA A 88 8.23 8.45 -4.85
N ALA A 89 9.46 8.85 -4.52
CA ALA A 89 10.27 9.71 -5.38
C ALA A 89 10.73 8.98 -6.64
N GLU A 90 11.24 7.76 -6.49
CA GLU A 90 11.70 6.92 -7.60
C GLU A 90 10.56 6.55 -8.53
N LEU A 91 9.41 6.13 -7.99
CA LEU A 91 8.24 5.84 -8.82
C LEU A 91 7.81 7.06 -9.64
N ARG A 92 7.90 8.28 -9.09
CA ARG A 92 7.63 9.50 -9.88
C ARG A 92 8.67 9.74 -10.96
N GLU A 93 9.94 9.49 -10.69
CA GLU A 93 11.00 9.62 -11.68
C GLU A 93 10.81 8.62 -12.82
N ASP A 94 10.53 7.36 -12.49
CA ASP A 94 10.23 6.30 -13.47
C ASP A 94 9.03 6.70 -14.33
N LEU A 95 7.95 7.18 -13.71
CA LEU A 95 6.75 7.63 -14.41
C LEU A 95 6.97 8.89 -15.25
N ALA A 96 7.86 9.78 -14.85
CA ALA A 96 8.23 10.95 -15.64
C ALA A 96 9.10 10.58 -16.85
N GLY A 97 9.88 9.51 -16.73
CA GLY A 97 10.66 8.91 -17.81
C GLY A 97 9.87 8.00 -18.74
N ASP A 98 8.62 7.68 -18.40
CA ASP A 98 7.78 6.75 -19.14
C ASP A 98 7.38 7.32 -20.51
N ARG A 99 7.44 6.46 -21.52
CA ARG A 99 7.12 6.85 -22.89
C ARG A 99 5.62 6.91 -23.13
N GLY A 100 5.20 7.74 -24.07
CA GLY A 100 3.81 7.79 -24.51
C GLY A 100 3.35 6.46 -25.11
N ARG A 101 2.03 6.20 -25.11
CA ARG A 101 1.47 5.02 -25.76
C ARG A 101 1.87 4.97 -27.24
N GLY A 102 2.40 3.83 -27.69
CA GLY A 102 2.88 3.64 -29.05
C GLY A 102 4.25 4.25 -29.34
N GLU A 103 4.90 4.92 -28.38
CA GLU A 103 6.27 5.37 -28.53
C GLU A 103 7.27 4.22 -28.29
N HIS A 104 8.21 4.08 -29.21
CA HIS A 104 9.25 3.05 -29.19
C HIS A 104 10.48 3.57 -29.93
N LEU A 105 11.66 3.06 -29.55
CA LEU A 105 12.89 3.37 -30.28
C LEU A 105 12.84 2.71 -31.67
N PRO A 106 13.47 3.32 -32.69
CA PRO A 106 13.56 2.70 -34.01
C PRO A 106 14.16 1.29 -33.93
N GLY A 107 13.39 0.28 -34.33
CA GLY A 107 13.80 -1.13 -34.31
C GLY A 107 13.44 -1.90 -33.02
N GLU A 108 12.91 -1.24 -31.99
CA GLU A 108 12.33 -1.92 -30.82
C GLU A 108 10.85 -2.26 -31.06
N PRO A 109 10.32 -3.34 -30.46
CA PRO A 109 8.90 -3.64 -30.52
C PRO A 109 8.09 -2.64 -29.69
N VAL A 110 6.84 -2.39 -30.09
CA VAL A 110 5.86 -1.69 -29.24
C VAL A 110 5.60 -2.54 -28.00
N ARG A 111 5.75 -1.95 -26.81
CA ARG A 111 5.60 -2.65 -25.52
C ARG A 111 4.34 -2.26 -24.76
N ASP A 112 3.35 -1.69 -25.44
CA ASP A 112 2.07 -1.34 -24.85
C ASP A 112 1.40 -2.57 -24.23
N VAL A 113 1.09 -2.49 -22.93
CA VAL A 113 0.41 -3.57 -22.21
C VAL A 113 -1.10 -3.35 -22.31
N HIS A 114 -1.81 -4.30 -22.94
CA HIS A 114 -3.26 -4.31 -22.94
C HIS A 114 -3.80 -4.87 -21.62
N VAL A 115 -4.49 -4.02 -20.87
CA VAL A 115 -5.21 -4.41 -19.64
C VAL A 115 -6.69 -4.55 -19.96
N SER A 116 -7.28 -5.72 -19.68
CA SER A 116 -8.72 -5.91 -19.85
C SER A 116 -9.50 -5.12 -18.79
N GLN A 117 -10.76 -4.77 -19.08
CA GLN A 117 -11.61 -4.00 -18.16
C GLN A 117 -11.66 -4.63 -16.76
N VAL A 118 -11.87 -5.95 -16.66
CA VAL A 118 -11.90 -6.65 -15.37
C VAL A 118 -10.57 -6.55 -14.62
N ARG A 119 -9.43 -6.67 -15.33
CA ARG A 119 -8.12 -6.52 -14.70
C ARG A 119 -7.87 -5.08 -14.25
N ALA A 120 -8.27 -4.10 -15.06
CA ALA A 120 -8.13 -2.69 -14.70
C ALA A 120 -8.95 -2.36 -13.45
N LEU A 121 -10.18 -2.89 -13.32
CA LEU A 121 -11.01 -2.73 -12.13
C LEU A 121 -10.36 -3.33 -10.88
N VAL A 122 -9.86 -4.57 -10.98
CA VAL A 122 -9.17 -5.24 -9.86
C VAL A 122 -7.92 -4.46 -9.44
N ILE A 123 -7.07 -4.07 -10.39
CA ILE A 123 -5.85 -3.31 -10.08
C ILE A 123 -6.22 -1.96 -9.46
N GLY A 124 -7.22 -1.26 -10.01
CA GLY A 124 -7.69 0.01 -9.46
C GLY A 124 -8.18 -0.12 -8.03
N GLN A 125 -8.98 -1.14 -7.71
CA GLN A 125 -9.44 -1.38 -6.34
C GLN A 125 -8.28 -1.69 -5.38
N LEU A 126 -7.30 -2.50 -5.81
CA LEU A 126 -6.11 -2.78 -5.01
C LEU A 126 -5.26 -1.53 -4.75
N LEU A 127 -5.16 -0.63 -5.74
CA LEU A 127 -4.48 0.65 -5.59
C LEU A 127 -5.22 1.60 -4.64
N GLN A 128 -6.56 1.60 -4.67
CA GLN A 128 -7.34 2.39 -3.71
C GLN A 128 -7.13 1.87 -2.29
N GLU A 129 -7.19 0.55 -2.09
CA GLU A 129 -6.91 -0.06 -0.80
C GLU A 129 -5.47 0.19 -0.31
N LEU A 130 -4.51 0.26 -1.23
CA LEU A 130 -3.13 0.63 -0.90
C LEU A 130 -3.06 2.10 -0.47
N ALA A 131 -3.72 3.00 -1.20
CA ALA A 131 -3.77 4.42 -0.84
C ALA A 131 -4.37 4.63 0.56
N ASP A 132 -5.48 3.96 0.87
CA ASP A 132 -6.13 4.05 2.18
C ASP A 132 -5.24 3.54 3.33
N ARG A 133 -4.36 2.56 3.06
CA ARG A 133 -3.41 2.03 4.05
C ARG A 133 -2.15 2.88 4.22
N LEU A 134 -1.83 3.73 3.25
CA LEU A 134 -0.64 4.60 3.27
C LEU A 134 -0.95 6.03 3.70
N ALA A 135 -2.17 6.49 3.45
CA ALA A 135 -2.63 7.83 3.81
C ALA A 135 -2.74 7.98 5.34
N PRO A 136 -2.48 9.19 5.88
CA PRO A 136 -2.76 9.48 7.29
C PRO A 136 -4.22 9.15 7.61
N GLY A 137 -4.44 8.31 8.61
CA GLY A 137 -5.75 7.74 8.87
C GLY A 137 -5.73 6.50 9.76
N PRO A 138 -6.78 5.67 9.72
CA PRO A 138 -6.95 4.54 10.63
C PRO A 138 -5.80 3.52 10.62
N ALA A 139 -5.11 3.35 9.48
CA ALA A 139 -4.06 2.34 9.34
C ALA A 139 -2.69 2.77 9.91
N VAL A 140 -2.33 4.06 9.77
CA VAL A 140 -0.98 4.57 10.09
C VAL A 140 -0.98 5.80 11.01
N GLY A 141 -2.15 6.21 11.51
CA GLY A 141 -2.31 7.38 12.35
C GLY A 141 -1.94 8.67 11.62
N MET A 142 -1.17 9.55 12.27
CA MET A 142 -0.75 10.84 11.72
C MET A 142 0.54 10.76 10.88
N ALA A 143 1.05 9.55 10.62
CA ALA A 143 2.27 9.36 9.85
C ALA A 143 2.11 9.89 8.42
N GLN A 144 3.10 10.65 7.94
CA GLN A 144 3.05 11.31 6.63
C GLN A 144 3.94 10.67 5.58
N ALA A 145 4.83 9.73 5.94
CA ALA A 145 5.83 9.20 5.01
C ALA A 145 5.21 8.44 3.82
N GLY A 146 4.00 7.87 3.99
CA GLY A 146 3.26 7.20 2.93
C GLY A 146 2.36 8.11 2.09
N ARG A 147 2.20 9.39 2.44
CA ARG A 147 1.23 10.30 1.81
C ARG A 147 1.41 10.40 0.30
N ASP A 148 2.64 10.64 -0.12
CA ASP A 148 3.00 10.81 -1.53
C ASP A 148 2.70 9.56 -2.36
N LEU A 149 2.96 8.38 -1.78
CA LEU A 149 2.68 7.10 -2.41
C LEU A 149 1.16 6.82 -2.43
N ALA A 150 0.43 7.26 -1.41
CA ALA A 150 -1.03 7.19 -1.38
C ALA A 150 -1.65 8.05 -2.50
N GLU A 151 -1.18 9.29 -2.66
CA GLU A 151 -1.65 10.19 -3.72
C GLU A 151 -1.42 9.61 -5.13
N LEU A 152 -0.24 9.01 -5.37
CA LEU A 152 0.05 8.30 -6.62
C LEU A 152 -0.89 7.11 -6.82
N ALA A 153 -1.07 6.27 -5.79
CA ALA A 153 -1.93 5.11 -5.87
C ALA A 153 -3.39 5.49 -6.15
N THR A 154 -3.90 6.56 -5.53
CA THR A 154 -5.22 7.13 -5.84
C THR A 154 -5.31 7.58 -7.30
N GLU A 155 -4.34 8.34 -7.81
CA GLU A 155 -4.34 8.81 -9.20
C GLU A 155 -4.40 7.64 -10.20
N PHE A 156 -3.60 6.59 -9.98
CA PHE A 156 -3.62 5.41 -10.86
C PHE A 156 -4.89 4.58 -10.71
N SER A 157 -5.44 4.48 -9.50
CA SER A 157 -6.72 3.83 -9.26
C SER A 157 -7.82 4.48 -10.09
N GLU A 158 -7.95 5.81 -10.00
CA GLU A 158 -8.95 6.58 -10.74
C GLU A 158 -8.78 6.43 -12.25
N LYS A 159 -7.54 6.53 -12.76
CA LYS A 159 -7.26 6.32 -14.19
C LYS A 159 -7.72 4.95 -14.67
N LEU A 160 -7.38 3.89 -13.94
CA LEU A 160 -7.73 2.52 -14.33
C LEU A 160 -9.23 2.26 -14.25
N ILE A 161 -9.90 2.73 -13.20
CA ILE A 161 -11.35 2.58 -13.04
C ILE A 161 -12.09 3.36 -14.14
N ASN A 162 -11.66 4.58 -14.44
CA ASN A 162 -12.28 5.39 -15.51
C ASN A 162 -12.13 4.73 -16.88
N MET A 163 -11.01 4.03 -17.14
CA MET A 163 -10.83 3.24 -18.37
C MET A 163 -11.82 2.07 -18.51
N THR A 164 -12.45 1.62 -17.43
CA THR A 164 -13.46 0.54 -17.47
C THR A 164 -14.87 1.01 -17.79
N SER A 165 -15.12 2.32 -17.69
CA SER A 165 -16.42 2.94 -17.93
C SER A 165 -16.58 3.49 -19.36
N MET A 166 -15.53 3.37 -20.19
CA MET A 166 -15.55 3.67 -21.63
C MET A 166 -15.80 2.40 -22.45
#